data_AF-A0AAF0UUU3-F1
#
_entry.id   AF-A0AAF0UUU3-F1
#
_cell.length_a   1.000
_cell.length_b   1.000
_cell.length_c   1.000
_cell.angle_alpha   90.00
_cell.angle_beta   90.00
_cell.angle_gamma   90.00
#
_symmetry.space_group_name_H-M   'P 1'
#
loop_
_entity.id
_entity.type
_entity.pdbx_description
1 polymer ?
#
loop_
_entity_poly.entity_id
_entity_poly.type
_entity_poly.pdbx_seq_one_letter_code
_entity_poly.pdbx_strand_id
1 'polypeptide(L)'
;MQILESCDFGADIGLSVLIDKSLVFISGNNTIEMHDLIQDMGNYVVKKQKDPGERSRLWLTKDFEEVMINNTGTKAVEAIWVPNFNEPCFSKEAMTIMQRLRILCIHDSNCLDGSIEYLPNSLRWFVWNNYPCESLPENFEPQKLVHLDLSLSSLHHLWTGKKHLPFLQRLDLRDSSSLMQTPDFTWMPNLKYLVLSYCRNLEEVHQSLGNSRKLIELNLYNCGRLKRFPCVNVESLDYMDLEFCSSLEKLPEIIGRMKPELEIKTGLSGIRDYP
;
A
#
# COMPACT_ATOMS: atom_id res chain seq x y z
N MET A 1 -3.88 -8.99 -9.53
CA MET A 1 -3.16 -8.57 -10.77
C MET A 1 -2.20 -7.40 -10.59
N GLN A 2 -2.56 -6.33 -9.86
CA GLN A 2 -1.73 -5.12 -9.73
C GLN A 2 -0.25 -5.35 -9.40
N ILE A 3 0.08 -6.27 -8.47
CA ILE A 3 1.48 -6.58 -8.12
C ILE A 3 2.27 -7.11 -9.31
N LEU A 4 1.67 -7.95 -10.16
CA LEU A 4 2.36 -8.55 -11.29
C LEU A 4 2.53 -7.53 -12.44
N GLU A 5 1.50 -6.72 -12.70
CA GLU A 5 1.57 -5.59 -13.63
C GLU A 5 2.62 -4.58 -13.20
N SER A 6 2.76 -4.34 -11.89
CA SER A 6 3.74 -3.41 -11.35
C SER A 6 5.18 -3.78 -11.72
N CYS A 7 5.46 -5.05 -12.02
CA CYS A 7 6.81 -5.58 -12.23
C CYS A 7 7.25 -5.67 -13.70
N ASP A 8 6.50 -5.07 -14.64
CA ASP A 8 6.79 -5.00 -16.10
C ASP A 8 6.94 -6.37 -16.80
N PHE A 9 6.36 -7.44 -16.25
CA PHE A 9 6.59 -8.81 -16.74
C PHE A 9 5.70 -9.25 -17.91
N GLY A 10 4.85 -8.38 -18.48
CA GLY A 10 3.78 -8.84 -19.39
C GLY A 10 2.92 -9.90 -18.69
N ALA A 11 2.60 -9.62 -17.43
CA ALA A 11 2.06 -10.61 -16.51
C ALA A 11 0.68 -11.12 -16.91
N ASP A 12 -0.07 -10.35 -17.69
CA ASP A 12 -1.34 -10.74 -18.30
C ASP A 12 -1.17 -11.96 -19.23
N ILE A 13 -0.16 -11.91 -20.13
CA ILE A 13 0.14 -13.02 -21.04
C ILE A 13 0.76 -14.19 -20.27
N GLY A 14 1.70 -13.90 -19.36
CA GLY A 14 2.32 -14.96 -18.55
C GLY A 14 1.32 -15.69 -17.66
N LEU A 15 0.44 -14.96 -16.98
CA LEU A 15 -0.54 -15.53 -16.05
C LEU A 15 -1.63 -16.30 -16.78
N SER A 16 -2.13 -15.82 -17.92
CA SER A 16 -3.10 -16.57 -18.73
C SER A 16 -2.54 -17.92 -19.17
N VAL A 17 -1.29 -17.96 -19.64
CA VAL A 17 -0.63 -19.22 -20.00
C VAL A 17 -0.48 -20.16 -18.79
N LEU A 18 -0.19 -19.64 -17.60
CA LEU A 18 -0.09 -20.45 -16.39
C LEU A 18 -1.47 -21.00 -15.95
N ILE A 19 -2.53 -20.23 -16.11
CA ILE A 19 -3.92 -20.66 -15.85
C ILE A 19 -4.35 -21.74 -16.83
N ASP A 20 -4.08 -21.55 -18.13
CA ASP A 20 -4.39 -22.54 -19.19
C ASP A 20 -3.67 -23.87 -18.96
N LYS A 21 -2.50 -23.83 -18.31
CA LYS A 21 -1.72 -25.01 -17.90
C LYS A 21 -2.10 -25.56 -16.53
N SER A 22 -3.12 -24.99 -15.87
CA SER A 22 -3.56 -25.36 -14.52
C SER A 22 -2.45 -25.29 -13.46
N LEU A 23 -1.44 -24.44 -13.67
CA LEU A 23 -0.32 -24.24 -12.74
C LEU A 23 -0.66 -23.21 -11.66
N VAL A 24 -1.54 -22.26 -11.99
CA VAL A 24 -2.09 -21.27 -11.07
C VAL A 24 -3.57 -21.11 -11.35
N PHE A 25 -4.33 -20.67 -10.37
CA PHE A 25 -5.72 -20.26 -10.55
C PHE A 25 -6.00 -19.00 -9.74
N ILE A 26 -7.00 -18.24 -10.15
CA ILE A 26 -7.43 -17.03 -9.45
C ILE A 26 -8.69 -17.40 -8.67
N SER A 27 -8.64 -17.31 -7.34
CA SER A 27 -9.81 -17.59 -6.51
C SER A 27 -10.80 -16.43 -6.52
N GLY A 28 -12.01 -16.65 -6.00
CA GLY A 28 -13.11 -15.68 -6.06
C GLY A 28 -12.82 -14.34 -5.38
N ASN A 29 -11.78 -14.26 -4.55
CA ASN A 29 -11.31 -13.02 -3.92
C ASN A 29 -10.14 -12.36 -4.67
N ASN A 30 -9.89 -12.73 -5.94
CA ASN A 30 -8.79 -12.26 -6.78
C ASN A 30 -7.37 -12.59 -6.27
N THR A 31 -7.22 -13.61 -5.43
CA THR A 31 -5.92 -14.13 -5.00
C THR A 31 -5.40 -15.15 -6.00
N ILE A 32 -4.09 -15.12 -6.25
CA ILE A 32 -3.42 -16.13 -7.07
C ILE A 32 -3.08 -17.31 -6.16
N GLU A 33 -3.62 -18.47 -6.49
CA GLU A 33 -3.38 -19.72 -5.80
C GLU A 33 -2.65 -20.69 -6.73
N MET A 34 -1.85 -21.57 -6.15
CA MET A 34 -1.13 -22.61 -6.87
C MET A 34 -0.94 -23.83 -5.98
N HIS A 35 -0.80 -25.00 -6.59
CA HIS A 35 -0.58 -26.25 -5.87
C HIS A 35 0.71 -26.18 -5.02
N ASP A 36 0.71 -26.76 -3.82
CA ASP A 36 1.85 -26.77 -2.89
C ASP A 36 3.15 -27.27 -3.54
N LEU A 37 3.12 -28.34 -4.34
CA LEU A 37 4.25 -28.86 -5.11
C LEU A 37 4.87 -27.84 -6.06
N ILE A 38 4.07 -26.95 -6.66
CA ILE A 38 4.57 -25.87 -7.54
C ILE A 38 5.23 -24.78 -6.68
N GLN A 39 4.64 -24.46 -5.53
CA GLN A 39 5.26 -23.55 -4.55
C GLN A 39 6.59 -24.10 -4.07
N ASP A 40 6.64 -25.37 -3.70
CA ASP A 40 7.83 -26.07 -3.23
C ASP A 40 8.93 -26.10 -4.29
N MET A 41 8.57 -26.37 -5.55
CA MET A 41 9.51 -26.30 -6.67
C MET A 41 10.06 -24.88 -6.82
N GLY A 42 9.22 -23.85 -6.81
CA GLY A 42 9.65 -22.45 -6.89
C GLY A 42 10.58 -22.05 -5.73
N ASN A 43 10.21 -22.46 -4.52
CA ASN A 43 10.99 -22.27 -3.31
C ASN A 43 12.36 -22.95 -3.40
N TYR A 44 12.40 -24.19 -3.90
CA TYR A 44 13.63 -24.95 -4.10
C TYR A 44 14.58 -24.28 -5.09
N VAL A 45 14.06 -23.76 -6.21
CA VAL A 45 14.87 -23.07 -7.23
C VAL A 45 15.57 -21.84 -6.65
N VAL A 46 14.88 -21.04 -5.84
CA VAL A 46 15.50 -19.87 -5.19
C VAL A 46 16.45 -20.30 -4.06
N LYS A 47 16.12 -21.33 -3.26
CA LYS A 47 17.00 -21.86 -2.20
C LYS A 47 18.30 -22.47 -2.73
N LYS A 48 18.36 -22.89 -4.00
CA LYS A 48 19.61 -23.30 -4.65
C LYS A 48 20.63 -22.15 -4.81
N GLN A 49 20.21 -20.90 -4.66
CA GLN A 49 21.11 -19.75 -4.60
C GLN A 49 21.83 -19.79 -3.23
N LYS A 50 23.16 -19.66 -3.26
CA LYS A 50 24.07 -20.01 -2.15
C LYS A 50 23.64 -19.42 -0.80
N ASP A 51 23.78 -18.10 -0.68
CA ASP A 51 23.64 -17.37 0.56
C ASP A 51 22.32 -16.58 0.54
N PRO A 52 21.65 -16.39 1.70
CA PRO A 52 20.38 -15.66 1.77
C PRO A 52 20.40 -14.31 1.03
N GLY A 53 21.44 -13.51 1.22
CA GLY A 53 21.58 -12.19 0.60
C GLY A 53 21.74 -12.19 -0.92
N GLU A 54 22.10 -13.34 -1.52
CA GLU A 54 22.18 -13.52 -2.97
C GLU A 54 20.88 -14.09 -3.56
N ARG A 55 19.86 -14.30 -2.73
CA ARG A 55 18.57 -14.81 -3.18
C ARG A 55 17.75 -13.72 -3.84
N SER A 56 17.13 -14.04 -4.98
CA SER A 56 16.17 -13.13 -5.62
C SER A 56 14.96 -12.78 -4.75
N ARG A 57 14.61 -13.67 -3.81
CA ARG A 57 13.45 -13.54 -2.94
C ARG A 57 13.79 -14.02 -1.54
N LEU A 58 13.35 -13.28 -0.53
CA LEU A 58 13.44 -13.63 0.87
C LEU A 58 12.02 -13.77 1.42
N TRP A 59 11.71 -14.91 2.04
CA TRP A 59 10.40 -15.13 2.66
C TRP A 59 10.44 -15.87 4.00
N LEU A 60 11.62 -16.36 4.40
CA LEU A 60 11.84 -16.91 5.73
C LEU A 60 12.31 -15.77 6.62
N THR A 61 11.63 -15.56 7.76
CA THR A 61 11.98 -14.52 8.73
C THR A 61 13.47 -14.60 9.14
N LYS A 62 13.97 -15.82 9.37
CA LYS A 62 15.39 -16.05 9.72
C LYS A 62 16.38 -15.59 8.65
N ASP A 63 16.07 -15.85 7.37
CA ASP A 63 16.93 -15.42 6.25
C ASP A 63 16.93 -13.90 6.14
N PHE A 64 15.76 -13.26 6.33
CA PHE A 64 15.64 -11.81 6.34
C PHE A 64 16.43 -11.19 7.49
N GLU A 65 16.26 -11.69 8.72
CA GLU A 65 17.01 -11.24 9.89
C GLU A 65 18.52 -11.38 9.68
N GLU A 66 18.99 -12.52 9.18
CA GLU A 66 20.41 -12.75 8.88
C GLU A 66 20.94 -11.72 7.87
N VAL A 67 20.18 -11.44 6.82
CA VAL A 67 20.54 -10.46 5.79
C VAL A 67 20.62 -9.05 6.35
N MET A 68 19.67 -8.68 7.20
CA MET A 68 19.57 -7.34 7.76
C MET A 68 20.61 -7.10 8.85
N ILE A 69 20.85 -8.07 9.74
CA ILE A 69 21.85 -7.98 10.82
C ILE A 69 23.27 -7.94 10.26
N ASN A 70 23.57 -8.77 9.26
CA ASN A 70 24.92 -8.92 8.73
C ASN A 70 25.20 -8.05 7.50
N ASN A 71 24.23 -7.29 7.01
CA ASN A 71 24.34 -6.47 5.80
C ASN A 71 24.77 -7.26 4.55
N THR A 72 24.33 -8.51 4.43
CA THR A 72 24.74 -9.42 3.34
C THR A 72 23.85 -9.33 2.11
N GLY A 73 22.77 -8.54 2.17
CA GLY A 73 21.85 -8.35 1.06
C GLY A 73 22.54 -7.75 -0.17
N THR A 74 22.29 -8.31 -1.34
CA THR A 74 22.90 -7.83 -2.59
C THR A 74 21.87 -7.29 -3.57
N LYS A 75 22.34 -6.82 -4.74
CA LYS A 75 21.45 -6.43 -5.86
C LYS A 75 20.66 -7.61 -6.44
N ALA A 76 20.95 -8.84 -6.03
CA ALA A 76 20.15 -10.00 -6.39
C ALA A 76 18.76 -9.95 -5.75
N VAL A 77 18.63 -9.40 -4.54
CA VAL A 77 17.36 -9.34 -3.81
C VAL A 77 16.36 -8.41 -4.50
N GLU A 78 15.25 -8.98 -4.96
CA GLU A 78 14.19 -8.27 -5.68
C GLU A 78 12.86 -8.26 -4.93
N ALA A 79 12.63 -9.21 -4.02
CA ALA A 79 11.43 -9.27 -3.21
C ALA A 79 11.71 -9.76 -1.78
N ILE A 80 11.09 -9.11 -0.81
CA ILE A 80 11.06 -9.53 0.59
C ILE A 80 9.59 -9.68 0.97
N TRP A 81 9.22 -10.86 1.44
CA TRP A 81 7.86 -11.20 1.85
C TRP A 81 7.90 -11.93 3.20
N VAL A 82 7.80 -11.17 4.29
CA VAL A 82 7.92 -11.71 5.65
C VAL A 82 6.55 -11.59 6.32
N PRO A 83 5.85 -12.72 6.58
CA PRO A 83 4.52 -12.67 7.17
C PRO A 83 4.55 -12.14 8.60
N ASN A 84 5.52 -12.58 9.41
CA ASN A 84 5.67 -12.16 10.80
C ASN A 84 7.12 -11.70 11.05
N PHE A 85 7.25 -10.52 11.64
CA PHE A 85 8.50 -9.87 11.98
C PHE A 85 8.45 -9.40 13.45
N ASN A 86 9.05 -10.20 14.33
CA ASN A 86 8.98 -10.00 15.77
C ASN A 86 10.20 -9.29 16.37
N GLU A 87 11.24 -9.00 15.58
CA GLU A 87 12.50 -8.44 16.06
C GLU A 87 12.87 -7.14 15.32
N PRO A 88 13.63 -6.22 15.95
CA PRO A 88 13.72 -4.83 15.50
C PRO A 88 14.80 -4.55 14.42
N CYS A 89 15.46 -5.56 13.85
CA CYS A 89 16.69 -5.32 13.09
C CYS A 89 16.44 -4.89 11.65
N PHE A 90 15.99 -3.64 11.45
CA PHE A 90 16.01 -3.01 10.13
C PHE A 90 17.34 -2.27 9.90
N SER A 91 18.14 -2.73 8.94
CA SER A 91 19.39 -2.08 8.57
C SER A 91 19.24 -1.16 7.36
N LYS A 92 19.65 0.10 7.55
CA LYS A 92 19.79 1.09 6.49
C LYS A 92 20.81 0.63 5.46
N GLU A 93 21.97 0.15 5.90
CA GLU A 93 23.07 -0.28 5.05
C GLU A 93 22.61 -1.39 4.11
N ALA A 94 21.95 -2.43 4.64
CA ALA A 94 21.41 -3.53 3.84
C ALA A 94 20.44 -3.00 2.75
N MET A 95 19.53 -2.10 3.13
CA MET A 95 18.56 -1.52 2.21
C MET A 95 19.20 -0.64 1.13
N THR A 96 20.28 0.08 1.43
CA THR A 96 21.02 0.85 0.42
C THR A 96 21.72 -0.01 -0.62
N ILE A 97 22.07 -1.27 -0.27
CA ILE A 97 22.71 -2.22 -1.19
C ILE A 97 21.68 -2.93 -2.08
N MET A 98 20.50 -3.27 -1.54
CA MET A 98 19.40 -3.98 -2.23
C MET A 98 18.62 -3.07 -3.22
N GLN A 99 19.34 -2.42 -4.14
CA GLN A 99 18.82 -1.40 -5.05
C GLN A 99 17.81 -1.94 -6.08
N ARG A 100 17.68 -3.26 -6.23
CA ARG A 100 16.69 -3.90 -7.12
C ARG A 100 15.44 -4.39 -6.38
N LEU A 101 15.31 -4.09 -5.09
CA LEU A 101 14.15 -4.46 -4.31
C LEU A 101 12.88 -3.78 -4.85
N ARG A 102 11.93 -4.58 -5.33
CA ARG A 102 10.65 -4.12 -5.90
C ARG A 102 9.48 -4.37 -4.97
N ILE A 103 9.54 -5.43 -4.17
CA ILE A 103 8.47 -5.85 -3.28
C ILE A 103 9.03 -5.92 -1.87
N LEU A 104 8.40 -5.20 -0.95
CA LEU A 104 8.64 -5.32 0.49
C LEU A 104 7.28 -5.49 1.16
N CYS A 105 7.04 -6.67 1.71
CA CYS A 105 5.82 -6.99 2.45
C CYS A 105 6.18 -7.48 3.84
N ILE A 106 5.72 -6.74 4.85
CA ILE A 106 5.85 -7.05 6.28
C ILE A 106 4.45 -6.91 6.90
N HIS A 107 3.79 -8.03 7.23
CA HIS A 107 2.37 -8.03 7.61
C HIS A 107 2.11 -7.95 9.12
N ASP A 108 3.06 -8.36 9.94
CA ASP A 108 2.96 -8.21 11.38
C ASP A 108 4.34 -7.81 11.89
N SER A 109 4.46 -6.55 12.33
CA SER A 109 5.70 -5.96 12.80
C SER A 109 5.49 -5.52 14.24
N ASN A 110 6.26 -6.13 15.16
CA ASN A 110 6.40 -5.65 16.54
C ASN A 110 7.66 -4.79 16.70
N CYS A 111 8.12 -4.16 15.63
CA CYS A 111 9.29 -3.27 15.63
C CYS A 111 8.99 -2.05 16.50
N LEU A 112 9.48 -2.05 17.74
CA LEU A 112 9.29 -0.96 18.73
C LEU A 112 10.37 0.12 18.63
N ASP A 113 11.46 -0.16 17.93
CA ASP A 113 12.63 0.69 17.79
C ASP A 113 13.03 0.77 16.32
N GLY A 114 13.22 1.97 15.80
CA GLY A 114 13.69 2.14 14.42
C GLY A 114 13.35 3.48 13.81
N SER A 115 14.32 4.38 13.79
CA SER A 115 14.38 5.40 12.74
C SER A 115 14.69 4.70 11.41
N ILE A 116 13.66 4.37 10.63
CA ILE A 116 13.85 3.94 9.25
C ILE A 116 14.32 5.18 8.49
N GLU A 117 15.62 5.26 8.22
CA GLU A 117 16.23 6.41 7.54
C GLU A 117 16.24 6.28 6.02
N TYR A 118 16.03 5.07 5.50
CA TYR A 118 16.14 4.79 4.07
C TYR A 118 15.21 3.67 3.64
N LEU A 119 14.53 3.91 2.52
CA LEU A 119 13.79 2.91 1.75
C LEU A 119 14.22 2.97 0.28
N PRO A 120 14.37 1.84 -0.42
CA PRO A 120 14.78 1.84 -1.83
C PRO A 120 13.71 2.47 -2.75
N ASN A 121 14.11 3.41 -3.61
CA ASN A 121 13.22 4.03 -4.61
C ASN A 121 12.87 3.10 -5.79
N SER A 122 13.39 1.87 -5.80
CA SER A 122 13.03 0.81 -6.74
C SER A 122 11.74 0.06 -6.35
N LEU A 123 11.22 0.32 -5.14
CA LEU A 123 9.98 -0.28 -4.65
C LEU A 123 8.79 0.03 -5.57
N ARG A 124 7.98 -1.00 -5.77
CA ARG A 124 6.77 -1.01 -6.60
C ARG A 124 5.56 -1.48 -5.81
N TRP A 125 5.78 -2.36 -4.85
CA TRP A 125 4.80 -2.87 -3.92
C TRP A 125 5.37 -2.77 -2.51
N PHE A 126 4.75 -1.95 -1.66
CA PHE A 126 5.22 -1.72 -0.31
C PHE A 126 4.07 -1.90 0.67
N VAL A 127 4.17 -2.94 1.50
CA VAL A 127 3.24 -3.25 2.59
C VAL A 127 4.04 -3.35 3.87
N TRP A 128 3.68 -2.55 4.86
CA TRP A 128 4.25 -2.62 6.20
C TRP A 128 3.19 -2.29 7.25
N ASN A 129 2.50 -3.33 7.71
CA ASN A 129 1.55 -3.23 8.80
C ASN A 129 2.26 -2.85 10.10
N ASN A 130 1.67 -1.97 10.92
CA ASN A 130 2.31 -1.44 12.12
C ASN A 130 3.68 -0.80 11.82
N TYR A 131 3.79 -0.05 10.71
CA TYR A 131 5.01 0.71 10.38
C TYR A 131 5.45 1.60 11.57
N PRO A 132 6.73 1.51 12.00
CA PRO A 132 7.16 2.03 13.31
C PRO A 132 7.40 3.54 13.35
N CYS A 133 7.63 4.19 12.20
CA CYS A 133 7.92 5.62 12.17
C CYS A 133 6.66 6.46 11.97
N GLU A 134 6.71 7.71 12.41
CA GLU A 134 5.61 8.67 12.29
C GLU A 134 5.40 9.21 10.85
N SER A 135 6.37 8.97 9.96
CA SER A 135 6.33 9.34 8.54
C SER A 135 7.31 8.49 7.72
N LEU A 136 7.16 8.49 6.40
CA LEU A 136 8.14 7.89 5.49
C LEU A 136 9.41 8.76 5.37
N PRO A 137 10.57 8.17 5.06
CA PRO A 137 11.83 8.90 4.91
C PRO A 137 11.73 10.01 3.86
N GLU A 138 12.36 11.17 4.12
CA GLU A 138 12.27 12.32 3.20
C GLU A 138 12.84 12.03 1.80
N ASN A 139 13.85 11.16 1.71
CA ASN A 139 14.49 10.75 0.45
C ASN A 139 13.70 9.66 -0.31
N PHE A 140 12.58 9.19 0.24
CA PHE A 140 11.74 8.18 -0.39
C PHE A 140 10.88 8.83 -1.48
N GLU A 141 11.23 8.55 -2.74
CA GLU A 141 10.58 9.01 -3.96
C GLU A 141 10.48 7.88 -4.99
N PRO A 142 9.75 6.80 -4.67
CA PRO A 142 9.67 5.62 -5.52
C PRO A 142 8.75 5.89 -6.72
N GLN A 143 9.32 6.43 -7.80
CA GLN A 143 8.54 6.84 -8.98
C GLN A 143 7.71 5.70 -9.59
N LYS A 144 8.10 4.44 -9.39
CA LYS A 144 7.41 3.24 -9.90
C LYS A 144 6.51 2.55 -8.87
N LEU A 145 6.25 3.20 -7.72
CA LEU A 145 5.36 2.66 -6.70
C LEU A 145 3.93 2.54 -7.23
N VAL A 146 3.33 1.36 -7.08
CA VAL A 146 1.96 1.05 -7.50
C VAL A 146 1.05 0.84 -6.29
N HIS A 147 1.58 0.27 -5.21
CA HIS A 147 0.83 -0.06 -4.00
C HIS A 147 1.62 0.36 -2.76
N LEU A 148 0.96 1.14 -1.91
CA LEU A 148 1.45 1.52 -0.58
C LEU A 148 0.40 1.17 0.47
N ASP A 149 0.76 0.30 1.39
CA ASP A 149 -0.05 -0.08 2.54
C ASP A 149 0.78 0.07 3.81
N LEU A 150 0.39 1.03 4.65
CA LEU A 150 0.95 1.29 5.98
C LEU A 150 -0.19 1.22 7.01
N SER A 151 -1.02 0.19 6.88
CA SER A 151 -2.16 -0.03 7.76
C SER A 151 -1.73 -0.31 9.21
N LEU A 152 -2.58 0.06 10.16
CA LEU A 152 -2.34 -0.11 11.61
C LEU A 152 -1.16 0.72 12.16
N SER A 153 -0.64 1.67 11.38
CA SER A 153 0.47 2.53 11.79
C SER A 153 0.03 3.70 12.68
N SER A 154 0.98 4.47 13.19
CA SER A 154 0.70 5.72 13.94
C SER A 154 1.30 6.94 13.22
N LEU A 155 1.09 7.04 11.90
CA LEU A 155 1.66 8.13 11.10
C LEU A 155 1.05 9.46 11.52
N HIS A 156 1.87 10.49 11.76
CA HIS A 156 1.41 11.88 11.91
C HIS A 156 1.08 12.49 10.54
N HIS A 157 1.90 12.18 9.55
CA HIS A 157 1.75 12.54 8.15
C HIS A 157 2.45 11.47 7.30
N LEU A 158 2.03 11.29 6.05
CA LEU A 158 2.62 10.25 5.20
C LEU A 158 4.09 10.56 4.82
N TRP A 159 4.35 11.79 4.40
CA TRP A 159 5.67 12.33 4.06
C TRP A 159 5.62 13.87 4.02
N THR A 160 6.79 14.50 4.03
CA THR A 160 6.93 15.95 3.82
C THR A 160 7.17 16.28 2.34
N GLY A 161 6.72 17.47 1.93
CA GLY A 161 6.91 17.96 0.56
C GLY A 161 6.05 17.27 -0.51
N LYS A 162 6.42 17.49 -1.77
CA LYS A 162 5.70 16.95 -2.93
C LYS A 162 6.35 15.66 -3.40
N LYS A 163 5.55 14.60 -3.58
CA LYS A 163 6.03 13.30 -4.07
C LYS A 163 5.41 12.97 -5.41
N HIS A 164 6.27 12.75 -6.41
CA HIS A 164 5.84 12.41 -7.76
C HIS A 164 5.69 10.89 -7.92
N LEU A 165 4.44 10.41 -7.82
CA LEU A 165 4.10 8.99 -7.81
C LEU A 165 3.10 8.67 -8.94
N PRO A 166 3.54 8.76 -10.21
CA PRO A 166 2.65 8.68 -11.36
C PRO A 166 1.99 7.31 -11.52
N PHE A 167 2.56 6.24 -10.94
CA PHE A 167 2.03 4.88 -11.05
C PHE A 167 1.25 4.41 -9.82
N LEU A 168 1.14 5.22 -8.76
CA LEU A 168 0.47 4.78 -7.53
C LEU A 168 -1.02 4.57 -7.82
N GLN A 169 -1.50 3.34 -7.56
CA GLN A 169 -2.89 2.95 -7.74
C GLN A 169 -3.61 2.73 -6.42
N ARG A 170 -2.89 2.37 -5.35
CA ARG A 170 -3.48 2.13 -4.03
C ARG A 170 -2.67 2.79 -2.93
N LEU A 171 -3.36 3.53 -2.08
CA LEU A 171 -2.87 4.09 -0.84
C LEU A 171 -3.77 3.62 0.30
N ASP A 172 -3.24 2.77 1.17
CA ASP A 172 -3.94 2.21 2.33
C ASP A 172 -3.23 2.65 3.61
N LEU A 173 -3.89 3.52 4.37
CA LEU A 173 -3.42 4.03 5.66
C LEU A 173 -4.47 3.76 6.75
N ARG A 174 -5.26 2.69 6.60
CA ARG A 174 -6.31 2.35 7.58
C ARG A 174 -5.73 2.26 8.98
N ASP A 175 -6.53 2.70 9.95
CA ASP A 175 -6.20 2.71 11.37
C ASP A 175 -4.90 3.49 11.68
N SER A 176 -4.54 4.46 10.83
CA SER A 176 -3.46 5.39 11.12
C SER A 176 -3.93 6.43 12.13
N SER A 177 -4.01 6.03 13.39
CA SER A 177 -4.75 6.76 14.43
C SER A 177 -4.24 8.19 14.70
N SER A 178 -2.97 8.47 14.41
CA SER A 178 -2.34 9.79 14.58
C SER A 178 -2.36 10.68 13.33
N LEU A 179 -2.90 10.19 12.20
CA LEU A 179 -2.88 10.92 10.92
C LEU A 179 -3.86 12.07 10.97
N MET A 180 -3.35 13.31 10.86
CA MET A 180 -4.20 14.50 10.96
C MET A 180 -4.69 15.00 9.59
N GLN A 181 -3.90 14.80 8.53
CA GLN A 181 -4.19 15.25 7.18
C GLN A 181 -3.65 14.27 6.14
N THR A 182 -4.30 14.18 4.97
CA THR A 182 -3.81 13.38 3.84
C THR A 182 -2.71 14.09 3.05
N PRO A 183 -1.87 13.38 2.27
CA PRO A 183 -0.91 14.01 1.36
C PRO A 183 -1.60 14.77 0.21
N ASP A 184 -0.82 15.57 -0.52
CA ASP A 184 -1.26 16.15 -1.80
C ASP A 184 -1.37 15.09 -2.90
N PHE A 185 -2.57 14.91 -3.45
CA PHE A 185 -2.90 13.97 -4.52
C PHE A 185 -2.59 14.45 -5.95
N THR A 186 -2.11 15.69 -6.14
CA THR A 186 -1.87 16.27 -7.48
C THR A 186 -0.95 15.41 -8.34
N TRP A 187 0.01 14.72 -7.71
CA TRP A 187 1.04 13.92 -8.38
C TRP A 187 0.80 12.42 -8.30
N MET A 188 -0.45 12.01 -8.05
CA MET A 188 -0.93 10.62 -8.04
C MET A 188 -2.10 10.44 -9.02
N PRO A 189 -1.93 10.74 -10.32
CA PRO A 189 -3.02 10.77 -11.30
C PRO A 189 -3.65 9.40 -11.59
N ASN A 190 -3.01 8.31 -11.16
CA ASN A 190 -3.47 6.95 -11.36
C ASN A 190 -4.04 6.30 -10.08
N LEU A 191 -4.27 7.08 -9.03
CA LEU A 191 -4.84 6.57 -7.78
C LEU A 191 -6.26 6.04 -8.01
N LYS A 192 -6.48 4.77 -7.65
CA LYS A 192 -7.75 4.04 -7.78
C LYS A 192 -8.37 3.72 -6.42
N TYR A 193 -7.56 3.43 -5.40
CA TYR A 193 -8.03 3.02 -4.10
C TYR A 193 -7.40 3.89 -3.02
N LEU A 194 -8.23 4.63 -2.28
CA LEU A 194 -7.81 5.40 -1.11
C LEU A 194 -8.54 4.87 0.12
N VAL A 195 -7.80 4.20 1.00
CA VAL A 195 -8.35 3.58 2.21
C VAL A 195 -7.77 4.28 3.44
N LEU A 196 -8.65 4.93 4.19
CA LEU A 196 -8.37 5.76 5.37
C LEU A 196 -9.29 5.40 6.55
N SER A 197 -9.97 4.24 6.50
CA SER A 197 -10.89 3.80 7.54
C SER A 197 -10.20 3.78 8.91
N TYR A 198 -10.88 4.18 9.97
CA TYR A 198 -10.39 4.26 11.35
C TYR A 198 -9.25 5.26 11.61
N CYS A 199 -8.99 6.23 10.71
CA CYS A 199 -8.09 7.35 10.97
C CYS A 199 -8.75 8.37 11.93
N ARG A 200 -8.77 8.07 13.23
CA ARG A 200 -9.56 8.80 14.25
C ARG A 200 -9.16 10.26 14.44
N ASN A 201 -7.91 10.63 14.16
CA ASN A 201 -7.42 12.00 14.24
C ASN A 201 -7.45 12.77 12.91
N LEU A 202 -7.93 12.16 11.83
CA LEU A 202 -7.99 12.80 10.52
C LEU A 202 -8.99 13.95 10.55
N GLU A 203 -8.53 15.18 10.34
CA GLU A 203 -9.37 16.38 10.35
C GLU A 203 -9.66 16.91 8.95
N GLU A 204 -8.72 16.71 8.02
CA GLU A 204 -8.78 17.25 6.66
C GLU A 204 -8.29 16.26 5.60
N VAL A 205 -9.05 16.16 4.52
CA VAL A 205 -8.61 15.52 3.28
C VAL A 205 -8.22 16.61 2.28
N HIS A 206 -7.03 16.46 1.70
CA HIS A 206 -6.42 17.48 0.85
C HIS A 206 -7.26 17.77 -0.41
N GLN A 207 -7.40 19.06 -0.74
CA GLN A 207 -8.27 19.54 -1.82
C GLN A 207 -8.02 18.95 -3.21
N SER A 208 -6.79 18.51 -3.49
CA SER A 208 -6.44 17.91 -4.78
C SER A 208 -7.11 16.55 -5.03
N LEU A 209 -7.74 15.92 -4.03
CA LEU A 209 -8.54 14.70 -4.24
C LEU A 209 -9.66 14.92 -5.26
N GLY A 210 -10.26 16.12 -5.30
CA GLY A 210 -11.31 16.46 -6.26
C GLY A 210 -10.87 16.41 -7.74
N ASN A 211 -9.56 16.40 -8.00
CA ASN A 211 -9.00 16.23 -9.34
C ASN A 211 -8.82 14.75 -9.73
N SER A 212 -9.06 13.81 -8.82
CA SER A 212 -8.86 12.38 -9.09
C SER A 212 -9.97 11.83 -9.98
N ARG A 213 -9.62 11.48 -11.23
CA ARG A 213 -10.56 10.94 -12.22
C ARG A 213 -10.58 9.42 -12.30
N LYS A 214 -9.71 8.75 -11.57
CA LYS A 214 -9.53 7.28 -11.61
C LYS A 214 -9.86 6.60 -10.29
N LEU A 215 -10.31 7.36 -9.29
CA LEU A 215 -10.68 6.81 -7.99
C LEU A 215 -11.91 5.91 -8.14
N ILE A 216 -11.77 4.65 -7.71
CA ILE A 216 -12.78 3.60 -7.72
C ILE A 216 -13.33 3.42 -6.30
N GLU A 217 -12.45 3.45 -5.29
CA GLU A 217 -12.81 3.29 -3.88
C GLU A 217 -12.26 4.44 -3.04
N LEU A 218 -13.14 5.03 -2.24
CA LEU A 218 -12.82 6.00 -1.20
C LEU A 218 -13.42 5.55 0.13
N ASN A 219 -12.59 5.06 1.04
CA ASN A 219 -13.05 4.57 2.33
C ASN A 219 -12.53 5.44 3.48
N LEU A 220 -13.44 6.17 4.14
CA LEU A 220 -13.17 7.00 5.32
C LEU A 220 -14.01 6.54 6.52
N TYR A 221 -14.46 5.28 6.52
CA TYR A 221 -15.26 4.70 7.60
C TYR A 221 -14.64 5.04 8.97
N ASN A 222 -15.44 5.58 9.89
CA ASN A 222 -15.03 5.89 11.26
C ASN A 222 -13.87 6.90 11.38
N CYS A 223 -13.83 7.91 10.50
CA CYS A 223 -13.01 9.11 10.66
C CYS A 223 -13.76 10.17 11.48
N GLY A 224 -13.97 9.92 12.77
CA GLY A 224 -14.86 10.72 13.63
C GLY A 224 -14.51 12.21 13.77
N ARG A 225 -13.26 12.62 13.54
CA ARG A 225 -12.79 14.02 13.59
C ARG A 225 -12.75 14.72 12.22
N LEU A 226 -13.12 14.04 11.14
CA LEU A 226 -13.08 14.59 9.80
C LEU A 226 -14.09 15.74 9.67
N LYS A 227 -13.59 16.94 9.38
CA LYS A 227 -14.39 18.17 9.26
C LYS A 227 -14.28 18.78 7.87
N ARG A 228 -13.08 18.78 7.30
CA ARG A 228 -12.77 19.42 6.02
C ARG A 228 -12.60 18.35 4.96
N PHE A 229 -13.55 18.31 4.03
CA PHE A 229 -13.57 17.30 2.99
C PHE A 229 -13.81 17.98 1.63
N PRO A 230 -13.02 17.65 0.59
CA PRO A 230 -13.08 18.37 -0.69
C PRO A 230 -14.23 17.86 -1.55
N CYS A 231 -14.42 18.49 -2.72
CA CYS A 231 -15.29 17.93 -3.73
C CYS A 231 -14.78 16.54 -4.19
N VAL A 232 -15.69 15.69 -4.64
CA VAL A 232 -15.38 14.33 -5.11
C VAL A 232 -15.82 14.18 -6.55
N ASN A 233 -14.88 13.79 -7.42
CA ASN A 233 -15.23 13.34 -8.77
C ASN A 233 -15.72 11.89 -8.70
N VAL A 234 -16.97 11.65 -9.09
CA VAL A 234 -17.62 10.33 -9.03
C VAL A 234 -17.66 9.59 -10.36
N GLU A 235 -17.06 10.10 -11.43
CA GLU A 235 -17.11 9.48 -12.77
C GLU A 235 -16.52 8.07 -12.81
N SER A 236 -15.53 7.78 -11.97
CA SER A 236 -14.90 6.46 -11.85
C SER A 236 -15.21 5.76 -10.53
N LEU A 237 -15.89 6.44 -9.60
CA LEU A 237 -16.10 5.95 -8.24
C LEU A 237 -17.21 4.92 -8.23
N ASP A 238 -16.94 3.78 -7.60
CA ASP A 238 -17.92 2.70 -7.39
C ASP A 238 -18.30 2.59 -5.91
N TYR A 239 -17.42 3.01 -4.98
CA TYR A 239 -17.66 2.95 -3.54
C TYR A 239 -17.14 4.19 -2.79
N MET A 240 -17.99 4.79 -1.97
CA MET A 240 -17.64 5.85 -1.03
C MET A 240 -18.23 5.58 0.36
N ASP A 241 -17.37 5.50 1.37
CA ASP A 241 -17.78 5.26 2.76
C ASP A 241 -17.39 6.42 3.67
N LEU A 242 -18.41 7.07 4.22
CA LEU A 242 -18.35 8.16 5.19
C LEU A 242 -19.10 7.78 6.47
N GLU A 243 -19.38 6.50 6.72
CA GLU A 243 -20.08 6.08 7.94
C GLU A 243 -19.25 6.44 9.18
N PHE A 244 -19.93 6.80 10.28
CA PHE A 244 -19.29 7.19 11.53
C PHE A 244 -18.35 8.42 11.44
N CYS A 245 -18.41 9.21 10.36
CA CYS A 245 -17.76 10.52 10.27
C CYS A 245 -18.58 11.58 11.04
N SER A 246 -18.59 11.50 12.37
CA SER A 246 -19.48 12.30 13.24
C SER A 246 -19.25 13.81 13.20
N SER A 247 -18.05 14.26 12.83
CA SER A 247 -17.73 15.70 12.71
C SER A 247 -17.96 16.27 11.30
N LEU A 248 -18.31 15.43 10.32
CA LEU A 248 -18.55 15.85 8.94
C LEU A 248 -20.01 16.32 8.82
N GLU A 249 -20.24 17.63 8.88
CA GLU A 249 -21.59 18.20 8.95
C GLU A 249 -22.32 18.26 7.60
N LYS A 250 -21.57 18.23 6.50
CA LYS A 250 -22.08 18.37 5.13
C LYS A 250 -21.49 17.32 4.22
N LEU A 251 -22.30 16.83 3.30
CA LEU A 251 -21.81 15.98 2.21
C LEU A 251 -20.86 16.80 1.30
N PRO A 252 -19.76 16.22 0.81
CA PRO A 252 -18.96 16.85 -0.24
C PRO A 252 -19.78 17.23 -1.46
N GLU A 253 -19.36 18.31 -2.12
CA GLU A 253 -19.82 18.59 -3.48
C GLU A 253 -19.41 17.45 -4.41
N ILE A 254 -20.39 16.90 -5.12
CA ILE A 254 -20.19 15.80 -6.07
C ILE A 254 -20.00 16.40 -7.47
N ILE A 255 -18.93 16.00 -8.15
CA ILE A 255 -18.60 16.41 -9.51
C ILE A 255 -18.69 15.20 -10.44
N GLY A 256 -19.27 15.39 -11.62
CA GLY A 256 -19.40 14.35 -12.63
C GLY A 256 -20.72 13.59 -12.53
N ARG A 257 -20.90 12.64 -13.44
CA ARG A 257 -22.15 11.87 -13.55
C ARG A 257 -22.12 10.67 -12.62
N MET A 258 -23.01 10.64 -11.63
CA MET A 258 -23.21 9.47 -10.77
C MET A 258 -23.67 8.27 -11.60
N LYS A 259 -23.00 7.13 -11.39
CA LYS A 259 -23.41 5.85 -11.96
C LYS A 259 -24.47 5.17 -11.08
N PRO A 260 -25.39 4.37 -11.64
CA PRO A 260 -26.36 3.62 -10.86
C PRO A 260 -25.73 2.66 -9.82
N GLU A 261 -24.53 2.17 -10.09
CA GLU A 261 -23.83 1.19 -9.26
C GLU A 261 -23.02 1.82 -8.12
N LEU A 262 -22.92 3.17 -8.08
CA LEU A 262 -22.16 3.87 -7.04
C LEU A 262 -22.82 3.69 -5.67
N GLU A 263 -22.11 3.05 -4.75
CA GLU A 263 -22.52 2.90 -3.37
C GLU A 263 -21.94 4.04 -2.51
N ILE A 264 -22.81 4.84 -1.90
CA ILE A 264 -22.43 5.89 -0.95
C ILE A 264 -23.02 5.56 0.41
N LYS A 265 -22.17 5.40 1.42
CA LYS A 265 -22.58 5.17 2.80
C LYS A 265 -22.28 6.38 3.67
N THR A 266 -23.31 6.88 4.37
CA THR A 266 -23.21 8.05 5.27
C THR A 266 -23.85 7.77 6.64
N GLY A 267 -24.11 6.51 6.96
CA GLY A 267 -24.72 6.09 8.22
C GLY A 267 -23.96 6.60 9.44
N LEU A 268 -24.68 7.12 10.43
CA LEU A 268 -24.10 7.62 11.70
C LEU A 268 -23.01 8.71 11.50
N SER A 269 -23.05 9.42 10.37
CA SER A 269 -22.24 10.62 10.14
C SER A 269 -22.90 11.87 10.75
N GLY A 270 -22.14 12.96 10.81
CA GLY A 270 -22.66 14.28 11.20
C GLY A 270 -23.51 14.97 10.12
N ILE A 271 -23.70 14.33 8.95
CA ILE A 271 -24.30 14.93 7.77
C ILE A 271 -25.80 15.14 8.00
N ARG A 272 -26.22 16.40 7.95
CA ARG A 272 -27.63 16.80 8.15
C ARG A 272 -28.32 17.22 6.86
N ASP A 273 -27.54 17.63 5.86
CA ASP A 273 -28.04 18.11 4.57
C ASP A 273 -27.69 17.10 3.46
N TYR A 274 -28.72 16.48 2.89
CA TYR A 274 -28.63 15.63 1.71
C TYR A 274 -29.11 16.41 0.48
N PRO A 275 -28.40 16.35 -0.67
CA PRO A 275 -28.84 16.98 -1.92
C PRO A 275 -30.10 16.34 -2.51
#